data_AF-A0A7X1B4Z6-F1
#
_entry.id   AF-A0A7X1B4Z6-F1
#
_cell.length_a   1.000
_cell.length_b   1.000
_cell.length_c   1.000
_cell.angle_alpha   90.00
_cell.angle_beta   90.00
_cell.angle_gamma   90.00
#
_symmetry.space_group_name_H-M   'P 1'
#
loop_
_entity.id
_entity.type
_entity.pdbx_description
1 polymer ?
#
loop_
_entity_poly.entity_id
_entity_poly.type
_entity_poly.pdbx_seq_one_letter_code
_entity_poly.pdbx_strand_id
1 'polypeptide(L)'
;MDEANTLTESSWLWGTVWVFYALFYGRYFRHVANRLKPDLDRVEVRGSPERLRRKGRSCRRFAFFLAIATALEAIRSTDFTSAIISITPCIFGLWVMHAVWSEVFRSKIPKSETSAGKYRERS
;
A
#
# COMPACT_ATOMS: atom_id res chain seq x y z
N MET A 1 33.48 -15.60 -7.75
CA MET A 1 32.21 -16.25 -7.38
C MET A 1 31.42 -15.43 -6.34
N ASP A 2 31.94 -14.28 -5.89
CA ASP A 2 31.34 -13.50 -4.81
C ASP A 2 30.30 -12.46 -5.26
N GLU A 3 30.41 -11.92 -6.47
CA GLU A 3 29.46 -10.90 -6.99
C GLU A 3 28.05 -11.45 -7.25
N ALA A 4 27.93 -12.71 -7.67
CA ALA A 4 26.63 -13.33 -7.86
C ALA A 4 25.89 -13.48 -6.53
N ASN A 5 26.60 -13.89 -5.47
CA ASN A 5 26.02 -14.08 -4.14
C ASN A 5 25.54 -12.76 -3.51
N THR A 6 26.28 -11.66 -3.68
CA THR A 6 25.90 -10.34 -3.15
C THR A 6 24.71 -9.73 -3.90
N LEU A 7 24.62 -9.92 -5.22
CA LEU A 7 23.47 -9.51 -6.03
C LEU A 7 22.20 -10.31 -5.69
N THR A 8 22.34 -11.61 -5.44
CA THR A 8 21.22 -12.44 -4.99
C THR A 8 20.77 -12.05 -3.59
N GLU A 9 21.70 -11.88 -2.63
CA GLU A 9 21.37 -11.47 -1.26
C GLU A 9 20.65 -10.12 -1.19
N SER A 10 21.08 -9.15 -2.00
CA SER A 10 20.43 -7.85 -2.06
C SER A 10 19.02 -7.92 -2.67
N SER A 11 18.81 -8.74 -3.71
CA SER A 11 17.53 -8.82 -4.42
C SER A 11 16.37 -9.31 -3.55
N TRP A 12 16.52 -10.42 -2.80
CA TRP A 12 15.44 -10.94 -1.95
C TRP A 12 15.15 -10.04 -0.74
N LEU A 13 16.17 -9.38 -0.18
CA LEU A 13 16.02 -8.38 0.88
C LEU A 13 15.17 -7.21 0.38
N TRP A 14 15.47 -6.67 -0.81
CA TRP A 14 14.68 -5.62 -1.43
C TRP A 14 13.24 -6.06 -1.70
N GLY A 15 13.04 -7.28 -2.22
CA GLY A 15 11.70 -7.85 -2.39
C GLY A 15 10.90 -7.88 -1.08
N THR A 16 11.55 -8.27 0.02
CA THR A 16 10.96 -8.31 1.35
C THR A 16 10.55 -6.91 1.83
N VAL A 17 11.41 -5.90 1.67
CA VAL A 17 11.10 -4.50 2.00
C VAL A 17 9.84 -4.04 1.27
N TRP A 18 9.71 -4.35 -0.02
CA TRP A 18 8.55 -3.99 -0.83
C TRP A 18 7.26 -4.72 -0.44
N VAL A 19 7.36 -5.98 0.01
CA VAL A 19 6.22 -6.70 0.60
C VAL A 19 5.72 -5.98 1.85
N PHE A 20 6.61 -5.62 2.77
CA PHE A 20 6.24 -4.85 3.97
C PHE A 20 5.65 -3.48 3.63
N TYR A 21 6.24 -2.78 2.67
CA TYR A 21 5.74 -1.50 2.17
C TYR A 21 4.30 -1.63 1.65
N ALA A 22 4.02 -2.63 0.82
CA ALA A 22 2.68 -2.88 0.30
C ALA A 22 1.67 -3.22 1.40
N LEU A 23 2.06 -4.04 2.39
CA LEU A 23 1.22 -4.35 3.55
C LEU A 23 0.93 -3.10 4.40
N PHE A 24 1.94 -2.25 4.61
CA PHE A 24 1.81 -0.99 5.34
C PHE A 24 0.80 -0.07 4.66
N TYR A 25 0.92 0.15 3.34
CA TYR A 25 -0.04 0.95 2.58
C TYR A 25 -1.44 0.32 2.52
N GLY A 26 -1.52 -1.01 2.47
CA GLY A 26 -2.79 -1.73 2.58
C GLY A 26 -3.50 -1.48 3.92
N ARG A 27 -2.73 -1.42 5.03
CA ARG A 27 -3.25 -1.01 6.35
C ARG A 27 -3.60 0.46 6.39
N TYR A 28 -2.76 1.33 5.83
CA TYR A 28 -2.99 2.77 5.76
C TYR A 28 -4.31 3.10 5.06
N PHE A 29 -4.56 2.57 3.86
CA PHE A 29 -5.82 2.82 3.15
C PHE A 29 -7.04 2.32 3.92
N ARG A 30 -6.94 1.18 4.60
CA ARG A 30 -8.02 0.67 5.46
C ARG A 30 -8.21 1.55 6.70
N HIS A 31 -7.13 2.04 7.31
CA HIS A 31 -7.19 2.96 8.44
C HIS A 31 -7.89 4.27 8.05
N VAL A 32 -7.48 4.87 6.92
CA VAL A 32 -8.12 6.07 6.38
C VAL A 32 -9.60 5.81 6.11
N ALA A 33 -9.95 4.70 5.45
CA ALA A 33 -11.34 4.32 5.18
C ALA A 33 -12.21 4.24 6.44
N ASN A 34 -11.67 3.70 7.54
CA ASN A 34 -12.41 3.54 8.80
C ASN A 34 -12.54 4.86 9.59
N ARG A 35 -11.74 5.89 9.27
CA ARG A 35 -11.83 7.23 9.88
C ARG A 35 -12.82 8.14 9.14
N LEU A 36 -13.20 7.81 7.92
CA LEU A 36 -14.22 8.55 7.17
C LEU A 36 -15.62 8.20 7.70
N LYS A 37 -16.54 9.18 7.74
CA LYS A 37 -17.91 8.98 8.22
C LYS A 37 -18.59 7.82 7.44
N PRO A 38 -19.25 6.87 8.12
CA PRO A 38 -19.93 5.75 7.47
C PRO A 38 -21.08 6.18 6.54
N ASP A 39 -21.62 7.40 6.72
CA ASP A 39 -22.72 7.93 5.91
C ASP A 39 -22.33 8.30 4.46
N LEU A 40 -21.02 8.26 4.13
CA LEU A 40 -20.53 8.47 2.76
C LEU A 40 -20.37 7.16 1.95
N ASP A 41 -20.78 6.00 2.48
CA ASP A 41 -20.61 4.68 1.83
C ASP A 41 -21.37 4.56 0.48
N ARG A 42 -22.25 5.51 0.14
CA ARG A 42 -23.15 5.40 -1.02
C ARG A 42 -22.83 6.30 -2.22
N VAL A 43 -21.75 7.08 -2.17
CA VAL A 43 -21.40 7.97 -3.29
C VAL A 43 -20.06 7.54 -3.85
N GLU A 44 -19.98 7.21 -5.15
CA GLU A 44 -18.76 6.83 -5.89
C GLU A 44 -17.73 7.99 -6.03
N VAL A 45 -17.66 8.87 -5.04
CA VAL A 45 -16.78 10.03 -5.03
C VAL A 45 -15.36 9.60 -4.63
N ARG A 46 -14.36 10.30 -5.18
CA ARG A 46 -12.96 10.15 -4.79
C ARG A 46 -12.82 10.33 -3.27
N GLY A 47 -12.16 9.38 -2.62
CA GLY A 47 -12.01 9.29 -1.18
C GLY A 47 -13.04 8.41 -0.47
N SER A 48 -13.97 7.77 -1.19
CA SER A 48 -14.98 6.92 -0.54
C SER A 48 -14.34 5.74 0.21
N PRO A 49 -14.90 5.36 1.38
CA PRO A 49 -14.37 4.27 2.20
C PRO A 49 -14.35 2.94 1.43
N GLU A 50 -15.31 2.69 0.54
CA GLU A 50 -15.31 1.48 -0.29
C GLU A 50 -14.14 1.43 -1.29
N ARG A 51 -13.83 2.54 -1.97
CA ARG A 51 -12.68 2.63 -2.89
C ARG A 51 -11.37 2.43 -2.13
N LEU A 52 -11.21 3.07 -0.98
CA LEU A 52 -10.03 2.89 -0.13
C LEU A 52 -9.89 1.44 0.36
N ARG A 53 -10.99 0.77 0.75
CA ARG A 53 -11.00 -0.66 1.10
C ARG A 53 -10.61 -1.54 -0.09
N ARG A 54 -11.11 -1.25 -1.30
CA ARG A 54 -10.72 -1.96 -2.54
C ARG A 54 -9.23 -1.78 -2.82
N LYS A 55 -8.69 -0.56 -2.72
CA LYS A 55 -7.24 -0.31 -2.88
C LYS A 55 -6.41 -1.03 -1.83
N GLY A 56 -6.85 -1.06 -0.57
CA GLY A 56 -6.21 -1.85 0.47
C GLY A 56 -6.17 -3.35 0.18
N ARG A 57 -7.22 -3.91 -0.46
CA ARG A 57 -7.21 -5.30 -0.96
C ARG A 57 -6.22 -5.49 -2.11
N SER A 58 -6.13 -4.54 -3.04
CA SER A 58 -5.13 -4.59 -4.12
C SER A 58 -3.70 -4.57 -3.58
N CYS A 59 -3.40 -3.73 -2.57
CA CYS A 59 -2.09 -3.72 -1.92
C CYS A 59 -1.74 -5.08 -1.29
N ARG A 60 -2.70 -5.76 -0.66
CA ARG A 60 -2.46 -7.12 -0.11
C ARG A 60 -2.24 -8.16 -1.19
N ARG A 61 -3.02 -8.12 -2.27
CA ARG A 61 -2.83 -9.01 -3.41
C ARG A 61 -1.44 -8.82 -4.00
N PHE A 62 -1.04 -7.57 -4.22
CA PHE A 62 0.32 -7.24 -4.66
C PHE A 62 1.38 -7.79 -3.71
N ALA A 63 1.25 -7.53 -2.41
CA ALA A 63 2.18 -8.05 -1.40
C ALA A 63 2.30 -9.58 -1.45
N PHE A 64 1.17 -10.28 -1.64
CA PHE A 64 1.16 -11.74 -1.77
C PHE A 64 1.90 -12.22 -3.02
N PHE A 65 1.63 -11.63 -4.19
CA PHE A 65 2.32 -12.00 -5.43
C PHE A 65 3.82 -11.69 -5.37
N LEU A 66 4.19 -10.53 -4.83
CA LEU A 66 5.58 -10.16 -4.68
C LEU A 66 6.29 -11.05 -3.64
N ALA A 67 5.61 -11.45 -2.57
CA ALA A 67 6.15 -12.39 -1.58
C ALA A 67 6.45 -13.75 -2.21
N ILE A 68 5.58 -14.24 -3.11
CA ILE A 68 5.86 -15.48 -3.88
C ILE A 68 7.11 -15.30 -4.74
N ALA A 69 7.21 -14.20 -5.50
CA ALA A 69 8.39 -13.93 -6.34
C ALA A 69 9.68 -13.82 -5.51
N THR A 70 9.59 -13.17 -4.34
CA THR A 70 10.70 -13.00 -3.39
C THR A 70 11.12 -14.33 -2.77
N ALA A 71 10.17 -15.19 -2.40
CA ALA A 71 10.45 -16.51 -1.87
C ALA A 71 11.07 -17.43 -2.94
N LEU A 72 10.61 -17.34 -4.18
CA LEU A 72 11.20 -18.06 -5.30
C LEU A 72 12.63 -17.60 -5.58
N GLU A 73 12.89 -16.28 -5.56
CA GLU A 73 14.25 -15.72 -5.68
C GLU A 73 15.19 -16.23 -4.58
N ALA A 74 14.71 -16.34 -3.34
CA ALA A 74 15.49 -16.84 -2.21
C ALA A 74 15.86 -18.34 -2.33
N ILE A 75 15.01 -19.15 -2.97
CA ILE A 75 15.25 -20.58 -3.19
C ILE A 75 16.11 -20.80 -4.44
N ARG A 76 15.83 -20.05 -5.51
CA ARG A 76 16.53 -20.13 -6.80
C ARG A 76 16.51 -18.77 -7.47
N SER A 77 17.63 -18.07 -7.40
CA SER A 77 17.82 -16.81 -8.12
C SER A 77 17.74 -17.06 -9.63
N THR A 78 16.91 -16.27 -10.30
CA THR A 78 16.83 -16.23 -11.76
C THR A 78 16.74 -14.79 -12.23
N ASP A 79 17.28 -14.49 -13.40
CA ASP A 79 17.22 -13.14 -13.98
C ASP A 79 15.77 -12.62 -14.09
N PHE A 80 14.82 -13.53 -14.29
CA PHE A 80 13.39 -13.23 -14.35
C PHE A 80 12.83 -12.76 -13.01
N THR A 81 13.10 -13.48 -11.92
CA THR A 81 12.63 -13.11 -10.57
C THR A 81 13.33 -11.85 -10.06
N SER A 82 14.62 -11.66 -10.34
CA SER A 82 15.33 -10.42 -10.04
C SER A 82 14.76 -9.21 -10.80
N ALA A 83 14.46 -9.36 -12.09
CA ALA A 83 13.81 -8.31 -12.88
C ALA A 83 12.41 -7.97 -12.36
N ILE A 84 11.62 -8.97 -11.96
CA ILE A 84 10.30 -8.75 -11.34
C ILE A 84 10.43 -7.97 -10.03
N ILE A 85 11.36 -8.35 -9.16
CA ILE A 85 11.56 -7.69 -7.86
C ILE A 85 12.05 -6.24 -8.04
N SER A 86 12.74 -5.94 -9.14
CA SER A 86 13.21 -4.59 -9.42
C SER A 86 12.14 -3.69 -10.07
N ILE A 87 11.41 -4.21 -11.06
CA ILE A 87 10.48 -3.40 -11.88
C ILE A 87 9.10 -3.29 -11.23
N THR A 88 8.58 -4.40 -10.73
CA THR A 88 7.19 -4.51 -10.23
C THR A 88 6.92 -3.55 -9.07
N PRO A 89 7.84 -3.37 -8.10
CA PRO A 89 7.62 -2.42 -7.02
C PRO A 89 7.70 -0.96 -7.44
N CYS A 90 8.46 -0.61 -8.49
CA CYS A 90 8.48 0.75 -9.05
C CYS A 90 7.12 1.13 -9.61
N ILE A 91 6.51 0.25 -10.41
CA ILE A 91 5.15 0.44 -10.96
C ILE A 91 4.14 0.56 -9.83
N PHE A 92 4.24 -0.31 -8.82
CA PHE A 92 3.37 -0.28 -7.65
C PHE A 92 3.54 1.02 -6.83
N GLY A 93 4.77 1.50 -6.64
CA GLY A 93 5.07 2.75 -5.96
C GLY A 93 4.40 3.94 -6.63
N LEU A 94 4.51 4.06 -7.96
CA LEU A 94 3.82 5.09 -8.75
C LEU A 94 2.30 5.00 -8.60
N TRP A 95 1.75 3.78 -8.67
CA TRP A 95 0.32 3.56 -8.47
C TRP A 95 -0.14 3.96 -7.06
N VAL A 96 0.62 3.62 -6.01
CA VAL A 96 0.33 3.99 -4.63
C VAL A 96 0.37 5.52 -4.48
N MET A 97 1.39 6.19 -4.99
CA MET A 97 1.49 7.66 -4.93
C MET A 97 0.31 8.31 -5.63
N HIS A 98 -0.03 7.87 -6.86
CA HIS A 98 -1.19 8.37 -7.59
C HIS A 98 -2.51 8.09 -6.84
N ALA A 99 -2.63 6.93 -6.20
CA ALA A 99 -3.78 6.57 -5.39
C ALA A 99 -3.91 7.43 -4.14
N VAL A 100 -2.83 7.71 -3.42
CA VAL A 100 -2.81 8.60 -2.27
C VAL A 100 -3.15 10.02 -2.70
N TRP A 101 -2.55 10.51 -3.78
CA TRP A 101 -2.84 11.84 -4.32
C TRP A 101 -4.32 12.01 -4.68
N SER A 102 -4.86 11.08 -5.47
CA SER A 102 -6.23 11.14 -5.96
C SER A 102 -7.31 10.93 -4.88
N GLU A 103 -7.06 10.06 -3.91
CA GLU A 103 -8.05 9.68 -2.90
C GLU A 103 -7.89 10.41 -1.57
N VAL A 104 -6.68 10.80 -1.17
CA VAL A 104 -6.41 11.43 0.14
C VAL A 104 -6.29 12.94 0.00
N PHE A 105 -5.45 13.42 -0.93
CA PHE A 105 -5.20 14.85 -1.08
C PHE A 105 -6.29 15.57 -1.88
N ARG A 106 -6.85 14.94 -2.90
CA ARG A 106 -7.91 15.51 -3.75
C ARG A 106 -9.33 15.14 -3.32
N SER A 107 -9.47 14.42 -2.20
CA SER A 107 -10.75 14.10 -1.59
C SER A 107 -11.41 15.39 -1.09
N LYS A 108 -12.51 15.80 -1.72
CA LYS A 108 -13.39 16.86 -1.23
C LYS A 108 -14.28 16.41 -0.06
N ILE A 109 -14.02 15.23 0.51
CA ILE A 109 -14.81 14.71 1.62
C ILE A 109 -14.41 15.48 2.88
N PRO A 110 -15.36 16.14 3.57
CA PRO A 110 -15.05 16.81 4.82
C PRO A 110 -14.47 15.78 5.79
N LYS A 111 -13.20 15.97 6.15
CA LYS A 111 -12.57 15.19 7.21
C LYS A 111 -13.48 15.32 8.43
N SER A 112 -13.90 14.20 9.01
CA SER A 112 -14.67 14.26 10.26
C SER A 112 -13.81 15.02 11.26
N GLU A 113 -14.26 16.20 11.66
CA GLU A 113 -13.76 16.84 12.86
C GLU A 113 -13.84 15.80 13.95
N THR A 114 -12.66 15.29 14.29
CA THR A 114 -12.47 14.47 15.46
C THR A 114 -12.87 15.37 16.59
N SER A 115 -14.06 15.17 17.16
CA SER A 115 -14.40 15.02 18.59
C SER A 115 -13.55 15.76 19.63
N ALA A 116 -12.88 16.86 19.27
CA ALA A 116 -12.06 17.71 20.12
C ALA A 116 -12.82 18.97 20.53
N GLY A 117 -13.93 19.29 19.85
CA GLY A 117 -14.81 20.41 20.22
C GLY A 117 -15.82 20.09 21.32
N LYS A 118 -16.17 18.81 21.55
CA LYS A 118 -17.27 18.46 22.48
C LYS A 118 -16.89 18.36 23.96
N TYR A 119 -15.62 18.53 24.32
CA TYR A 119 -15.18 18.62 25.72
C TYR A 119 -14.80 20.03 26.18
N ARG A 120 -14.88 21.04 25.30
CA ARG A 120 -14.51 22.43 25.64
C ARG A 120 -15.72 23.35 25.91
N GLU A 121 -16.94 22.82 25.90
CA GLU A 121 -18.16 23.56 26.28
C GLU A 121 -18.72 23.14 27.66
N ARG A 122 -17.94 22.39 28.46
CA ARG A 122 -18.30 22.05 29.86
C ARG A 122 -17.17 22.35 30.85
N SER A 123 -16.50 23.48 30.69
CA SER A 123 -15.56 24.02 31.67
C SER A 123 -15.86 25.50 31.88
#